data_AF-A0A371EQ28-F1
#
_entry.id   AF-A0A371EQ28-F1
#
_cell.length_a   1.000
_cell.length_b   1.000
_cell.length_c   1.000
_cell.angle_alpha   90.00
_cell.angle_beta   90.00
_cell.angle_gamma   90.00
#
_symmetry.space_group_name_H-M   'P 1'
#
loop_
_entity.id
_entity.type
_entity.pdbx_description
1 polymer ?
#
loop_
_entity_poly.entity_id
_entity_poly.type
_entity_poly.pdbx_seq_one_letter_code
_entity_poly.pdbx_strand_id
1 'polypeptide(L)' 'MKHIEIDGHFIKEKLDDSLIVTAHIPPGLKVVDIFTKELPSARFQDLIGKHDLYPLKEISVIV' A
#
# COMPACT_ATOMS: atom_id res chain seq x y z
N MET A 1 16.28 2.50 -20.11
CA MET A 1 14.95 2.07 -20.62
C MET A 1 14.75 0.55 -20.66
N LYS A 2 15.79 -0.30 -20.58
CA LYS A 2 15.64 -1.76 -20.61
C LYS A 2 15.12 -2.41 -19.31
N HIS A 3 15.21 -1.72 -18.17
CA HIS A 3 14.89 -2.32 -16.87
C HIS A 3 13.39 -2.56 -16.66
N ILE A 4 12.53 -1.62 -17.10
CA ILE A 4 11.07 -1.72 -16.93
C ILE A 4 10.49 -2.92 -17.70
N GLU A 5 11.04 -3.21 -18.88
CA GLU A 5 10.61 -4.34 -19.71
C GLU A 5 11.05 -5.68 -19.10
N ILE A 6 12.23 -5.72 -18.47
CA ILE A 6 12.74 -6.90 -17.74
C ILE A 6 11.91 -7.17 -16.48
N ASP A 7 11.60 -6.13 -15.69
CA ASP A 7 10.83 -6.29 -14.46
C ASP A 7 9.39 -6.75 -14.74
N GLY A 8 8.77 -6.21 -15.80
CA GLY A 8 7.45 -6.64 -16.25
C GLY A 8 7.41 -8.11 -16.68
N HIS A 9 8.43 -8.57 -17.42
CA HIS A 9 8.55 -9.98 -17.82
C HIS A 9 8.75 -10.89 -16.60
N PHE A 10 9.66 -10.53 -15.71
CA PHE A 10 9.99 -11.33 -14.53
C PHE A 10 8.78 -11.48 -13.58
N ILE A 11 8.05 -10.40 -13.31
CA ILE A 11 6.86 -10.47 -12.45
C ILE A 11 5.79 -11.36 -13.09
N LYS A 12 5.58 -11.24 -14.41
CA LYS A 12 4.62 -12.06 -15.14
C LYS A 12 4.97 -13.55 -15.07
N GLU A 13 6.23 -13.92 -15.31
CA GLU A 13 6.69 -15.32 -15.19
C GLU A 13 6.40 -15.88 -13.79
N LYS A 14 6.68 -15.11 -12.73
CA LYS A 14 6.41 -15.55 -11.36
C LYS A 14 4.92 -15.67 -11.02
N LEU A 15 4.05 -14.92 -11.69
CA LEU A 15 2.59 -15.06 -11.57
C LEU A 15 2.09 -16.29 -12.33
N ASP A 16 2.58 -16.51 -13.56
CA ASP A 16 2.21 -17.65 -14.40
C ASP A 16 2.66 -18.97 -13.76
N ASP A 17 3.86 -18.99 -13.16
CA ASP A 17 4.38 -20.11 -12.37
C ASP A 17 3.65 -20.29 -11.01
N SER A 18 2.66 -19.43 -10.71
CA SER A 18 1.92 -19.41 -9.44
C SER A 18 2.81 -19.26 -8.20
N LEU A 19 4.04 -18.77 -8.36
CA LEU A 19 4.99 -18.51 -7.28
C LEU A 19 4.63 -17.24 -6.49
N ILE A 20 3.87 -16.34 -7.11
CA ILE A 20 3.31 -15.15 -6.49
C ILE A 20 1.79 -15.24 -6.59
N VAL A 21 1.11 -15.20 -5.45
CA VAL A 21 -0.35 -15.12 -5.38
C VAL A 21 -0.73 -13.70 -4.99
N THR A 22 -1.41 -12.99 -5.88
CA THR A 22 -1.83 -11.61 -5.65
C THR A 22 -3.25 -11.57 -5.08
N ALA A 23 -3.40 -11.08 -3.85
CA ALA A 23 -4.72 -10.77 -3.30
C ALA A 23 -5.10 -9.32 -3.65
N HIS A 24 -6.26 -9.14 -4.31
CA HIS A 24 -6.78 -7.80 -4.54
C HIS A 24 -7.33 -7.22 -3.23
N ILE A 25 -6.67 -6.18 -2.72
CA ILE A 25 -7.18 -5.42 -1.58
C ILE A 25 -8.08 -4.31 -2.13
N PRO A 26 -9.37 -4.24 -1.77
CA PRO A 26 -10.23 -3.14 -2.21
C PRO A 26 -9.75 -1.81 -1.62
N PRO A 27 -9.94 -0.67 -2.31
CA PRO A 27 -9.37 0.63 -1.91
C PRO A 27 -9.70 1.08 -0.48
N GLY A 28 -10.88 0.75 0.03
CA GLY A 28 -11.29 1.08 1.41
C GLY A 28 -10.58 0.26 2.50
N LEU A 29 -9.73 -0.70 2.13
CA LEU A 29 -8.95 -1.55 3.04
C LEU A 29 -7.44 -1.42 2.81
N LYS A 30 -6.99 -0.53 1.91
CA LYS A 30 -5.57 -0.34 1.60
C LYS A 30 -4.92 0.61 2.61
N VAL A 31 -4.55 0.08 3.78
CA VAL A 31 -3.79 0.80 4.81
C VAL A 31 -2.50 1.43 4.25
N VAL A 32 -1.88 0.76 3.26
CA VAL A 32 -0.66 1.24 2.59
C VAL A 32 -0.86 2.57 1.85
N ASP A 33 -2.09 2.90 1.43
CA ASP A 33 -2.36 4.19 0.79
C ASP A 33 -2.11 5.35 1.79
N ILE A 34 -2.19 5.14 3.12
CA ILE A 34 -1.81 6.14 4.14
C ILE A 34 -0.35 6.56 4.01
N PHE A 35 0.51 5.59 3.74
CA PHE A 35 1.96 5.78 3.75
C PHE A 35 2.52 6.20 2.38
N THR A 36 1.73 6.08 1.31
CA THR A 36 2.21 6.22 -0.06
C THR A 36 1.43 7.24 -0.88
N LYS A 37 0.27 7.69 -0.39
CA LYS A 37 -0.57 8.69 -1.07
C LYS A 37 -1.08 9.73 -0.08
N GLU A 38 -1.27 10.93 -0.60
CA GLU A 38 -2.11 11.92 0.06
C GLU A 38 -3.57 11.47 -0.06
N LEU A 39 -4.14 11.02 1.07
CA LEU A 39 -5.55 10.64 1.15
C LEU A 39 -6.41 11.86 1.50
N PRO A 40 -7.63 11.97 0.93
CA PRO A 40 -8.62 12.91 1.42
C PRO A 40 -8.86 12.68 2.92
N SER A 41 -8.92 13.78 3.69
CA SER A 41 -9.00 13.76 5.16
C SER A 41 -10.07 12.78 5.70
N ALA A 42 -11.25 12.72 5.09
CA ALA A 42 -12.31 11.80 5.49
C ALA A 42 -11.93 10.32 5.39
N ARG A 43 -11.19 9.92 4.34
CA ARG A 43 -10.71 8.54 4.15
C ARG A 43 -9.58 8.20 5.10
N PHE A 44 -8.73 9.17 5.40
CA PHE A 44 -7.66 9.02 6.38
C PHE A 44 -8.22 8.81 7.79
N GLN A 45 -9.22 9.59 8.21
CA GLN A 45 -9.87 9.44 9.52
C GLN A 45 -10.61 8.10 9.67
N ASP A 46 -11.34 7.66 8.63
CA ASP A 46 -12.03 6.36 8.60
C ASP A 46 -11.03 5.20 8.77
N LEU A 47 -9.86 5.29 8.13
CA LEU A 47 -8.84 4.25 8.17
C LEU A 47 -8.04 4.24 9.50
N ILE A 48 -7.80 5.42 10.08
CA ILE A 48 -7.23 5.56 11.44
C ILE A 48 -8.15 4.95 12.49
N GLY A 49 -9.43 5.34 12.49
CA GLY A 49 -10.40 4.89 13.48
C GLY A 49 -10.71 3.39 13.39
N LYS A 50 -10.55 2.79 12.21
CA LYS A 50 -10.80 1.36 12.00
C LYS A 50 -9.62 0.46 12.38
N HIS A 51 -8.41 1.00 12.44
CA HIS A 51 -7.18 0.24 12.67
C HIS A 51 -6.47 0.61 14.00
N ASP A 52 -7.12 1.37 14.88
CA ASP A 52 -6.55 1.89 16.15
C ASP A 52 -5.16 2.55 15.94
N LEU A 53 -4.97 3.17 14.76
CA LEU A 53 -3.74 3.85 14.44
C LEU A 53 -3.79 5.24 15.07
N TYR A 54 -2.79 5.61 15.86
CA TYR A 54 -2.71 6.96 16.40
C TYR A 54 -2.29 7.93 15.29
N PRO A 55 -2.97 9.09 15.12
CA PRO A 55 -2.53 10.08 14.16
C PRO A 55 -1.09 10.52 14.47
N LEU A 56 -0.25 10.55 13.43
CA LEU A 56 1.19 10.88 13.47
C LEU A 56 1.54 12.21 14.18
N LYS A 57 0.55 13.05 14.51
CA LYS A 57 0.75 14.25 15.34
C LYS A 57 1.25 13.95 16.75
N GLU A 58 1.05 12.74 17.27
CA GLU A 58 1.63 12.31 18.56
C GLU A 58 2.99 11.62 18.43
N ILE A 59 3.41 11.23 17.21
CA ILE A 59 4.74 10.67 16.91
C ILE A 59 5.67 11.80 16.42
N SER A 60 5.62 12.95 17.10
CA SER A 60 6.60 14.03 16.89
C SER A 60 7.78 13.94 17.86
N VAL A 61 7.86 12.88 18.67
CA VAL A 61 8.97 12.58 19.57
C VAL A 61 9.39 11.14 19.31
N ILE A 62 10.15 10.93 18.24
CA ILE A 62 11.20 9.91 18.01
C ILE A 62 11.60 10.12 16.53
N VAL A 63 12.30 11.22 16.25
CA VAL A 63 13.35 11.35 15.24
C VAL A 63 14.41 12.25 15.84
#